data_AF-A0A522M870-F1
#
_entry.id   AF-A0A522M870-F1
#
_cell.length_a   1.000
_cell.length_b   1.000
_cell.length_c   1.000
_cell.angle_alpha   90.00
_cell.angle_beta   90.00
_cell.angle_gamma   90.00
#
_symmetry.space_group_name_H-M   'P 1'
#
loop_
_entity.id
_entity.type
_entity.pdbx_description
1 polymer ?
#
loop_
_entity_poly.entity_id
_entity_poly.type
_entity_poly.pdbx_seq_one_letter_code
_entity_poly.pdbx_strand_id
1 'polypeptide(L)'
;MRESLPALTGSLVNLGHLHMNNNTKANLREIFFRGSVSLKGLDAALEIVGGAALLAVSPTFIVRVIAVLTQNELAEDPRDLVANYALAATKHLSIGTEHFMAYYLFSHGVIKLALVLALLQRRLWAYTAHTGI
;
A
#
# COMPACT_ATOMS: atom_id res chain seq x y z
N MET A 1 15.55 62.46 14.42
CA MET A 1 16.33 61.37 13.79
C MET A 1 16.48 60.25 14.81
N ARG A 2 16.24 59.01 14.37
CA ARG A 2 16.48 57.70 15.02
C ARG A 2 15.34 57.09 15.84
N GLU A 3 14.78 56.07 15.20
CA GLU A 3 13.76 55.10 15.62
C GLU A 3 14.29 54.15 16.71
N SER A 4 13.40 53.66 17.57
CA SER A 4 13.66 52.44 18.34
C SER A 4 12.35 51.71 18.69
N LEU A 5 11.97 50.75 17.85
CA LEU A 5 10.98 49.72 18.14
C LEU A 5 11.72 48.38 18.37
N PRO A 6 11.89 47.88 19.61
CA PRO A 6 12.56 46.61 19.84
C PRO A 6 11.68 45.57 20.58
N ALA A 7 10.37 45.51 20.29
CA ALA A 7 9.49 44.51 20.90
C ALA A 7 9.03 43.40 19.93
N LEU A 8 8.99 43.69 18.62
CA LEU A 8 8.45 42.74 17.62
C LEU A 8 9.53 41.86 16.98
N THR A 9 10.79 42.27 17.04
CA THR A 9 11.92 41.57 16.41
C THR A 9 12.25 40.24 17.10
N GLY A 10 12.04 40.14 18.43
CA GLY A 10 12.27 38.90 19.18
C GLY A 10 11.21 37.81 18.95
N SER A 11 9.96 38.20 18.72
CA SER A 11 8.86 37.25 18.49
C SER A 11 8.89 36.64 17.09
N LEU A 12 9.30 37.41 16.08
CA LEU A 12 9.36 36.95 14.68
C LEU A 12 10.55 36.02 14.41
N VAL A 13 11.66 36.16 15.16
CA VAL A 13 12.82 35.26 15.06
C VAL A 13 12.52 33.86 15.65
N ASN A 14 11.63 33.78 16.64
CA ASN A 14 11.25 32.50 17.25
C ASN A 14 10.31 31.64 16.37
N LEU A 15 9.67 32.25 15.37
CA LEU A 15 8.80 31.55 14.40
C LEU A 15 9.57 30.80 13.30
N GLY A 16 10.85 31.13 13.08
CA GLY A 16 11.71 30.47 12.09
C GLY A 16 12.30 29.13 12.54
N HIS A 17 12.18 28.79 13.83
CA HIS A 17 12.80 27.61 14.42
C HIS A 17 11.72 26.69 15.01
N LEU A 18 10.86 26.14 14.15
CA LEU A 18 9.99 25.01 14.49
C LEU A 18 10.86 23.76 14.73
N HIS A 19 11.51 23.72 15.88
CA HIS A 19 12.20 22.55 16.39
C HIS A 19 11.13 21.51 16.71
N MET A 20 10.84 20.60 15.76
CA MET A 20 10.04 19.42 16.07
C MET A 20 10.70 18.71 17.25
N ASN A 21 10.00 18.66 18.39
CA ASN A 21 10.54 18.06 19.61
C ASN A 21 10.84 16.56 19.35
N ASN A 22 11.83 16.01 20.05
CA ASN A 22 12.29 14.63 19.86
C ASN A 22 11.19 13.59 20.11
N ASN A 23 10.24 13.87 21.00
CA ASN A 23 9.08 13.03 21.31
C ASN A 23 8.08 13.01 20.14
N THR A 24 7.83 14.15 19.49
CA THR A 24 6.98 14.25 18.30
C THR A 24 7.62 13.50 17.12
N LYS A 25 8.93 13.61 16.94
CA LYS A 25 9.67 12.83 15.93
C LYS A 25 9.57 11.32 16.20
N ALA A 26 9.69 10.89 17.46
CA ALA A 26 9.54 9.50 17.84
C ALA A 26 8.11 8.97 17.58
N ASN A 27 7.09 9.72 18.00
CA ASN A 27 5.68 9.36 17.78
C ASN A 27 5.32 9.27 16.30
N LEU A 28 5.80 10.23 15.48
CA LEU A 28 5.57 10.19 14.04
C LEU A 28 6.22 8.96 13.40
N ARG A 29 7.47 8.63 13.75
CA ARG A 29 8.14 7.43 13.25
C ARG A 29 7.38 6.16 13.60
N GLU A 30 6.86 6.06 14.83
CA GLU A 30 6.05 4.91 15.23
C GLU A 30 4.73 4.80 14.45
N ILE A 31 4.03 5.93 14.26
CA ILE A 31 2.78 5.96 13.48
C ILE A 31 3.03 5.55 12.03
N PHE A 32 4.04 6.12 11.37
CA PHE A 32 4.40 5.75 10.00
C PHE A 32 4.83 4.30 9.90
N PHE A 33 5.64 3.82 10.84
CA PHE A 33 6.07 2.42 10.87
C PHE A 33 4.88 1.47 11.02
N ARG A 34 4.03 1.69 12.03
CA ARG A 34 2.85 0.84 12.29
C ARG A 34 1.84 0.91 11.14
N GLY A 35 1.60 2.10 10.59
CA GLY A 35 0.75 2.28 9.42
C GLY A 35 1.29 1.51 8.21
N SER A 36 2.59 1.66 7.91
CA SER A 36 3.24 0.99 6.78
C SER A 36 3.24 -0.53 6.91
N VAL A 37 3.50 -1.06 8.10
CA VAL A 37 3.48 -2.52 8.36
C VAL A 37 2.05 -3.06 8.23
N SER A 38 1.06 -2.35 8.75
CA SER A 38 -0.35 -2.77 8.66
C SER A 38 -0.84 -2.77 7.22
N LEU A 39 -0.52 -1.72 6.45
CA LEU A 39 -0.87 -1.63 5.04
C LEU A 39 -0.20 -2.74 4.21
N LYS A 40 1.08 -3.04 4.48
CA LYS A 40 1.78 -4.17 3.84
C LYS A 40 1.18 -5.53 4.19
N GLY A 41 0.70 -5.70 5.43
CA GLY A 41 0.02 -6.92 5.83
C GLY A 41 -1.30 -7.10 5.09
N LEU A 42 -2.09 -6.03 4.95
CA LEU A 42 -3.34 -6.05 4.18
C LEU A 42 -3.08 -6.34 2.70
N ASP A 43 -2.10 -5.66 2.10
CA ASP A 43 -1.66 -5.88 0.72
C ASP A 43 -1.27 -7.36 0.49
N ALA A 44 -0.42 -7.91 1.36
CA ALA A 44 -0.02 -9.31 1.30
C ALA A 44 -1.20 -10.28 1.42
N ALA A 45 -2.17 -10.00 2.29
CA ALA A 45 -3.37 -10.82 2.44
C ALA A 45 -4.23 -10.81 1.17
N LEU A 46 -4.43 -9.64 0.57
CA LEU A 46 -5.15 -9.49 -0.70
C LEU A 46 -4.43 -10.23 -1.84
N GLU A 47 -3.11 -10.17 -1.89
CA GLU A 47 -2.33 -10.90 -2.91
C GLU A 47 -2.41 -12.41 -2.76
N ILE A 48 -2.35 -12.94 -1.53
CA ILE A 48 -2.52 -14.38 -1.27
C ILE A 48 -3.92 -14.83 -1.69
N VAL A 49 -4.95 -14.11 -1.26
CA VAL A 49 -6.34 -14.44 -1.59
C VAL A 49 -6.57 -14.31 -3.10
N GLY A 50 -6.07 -13.25 -3.74
CA GLY A 50 -6.17 -13.03 -5.17
C GLY A 50 -5.44 -14.10 -5.98
N GLY A 51 -4.20 -14.44 -5.60
CA GLY A 51 -3.42 -15.50 -6.24
C GLY A 51 -4.08 -16.88 -6.07
N ALA A 52 -4.58 -17.20 -4.87
CA ALA A 52 -5.30 -18.44 -4.62
C ALA A 52 -6.63 -18.52 -5.39
N ALA A 53 -7.38 -17.41 -5.46
CA ALA A 53 -8.60 -17.33 -6.25
C ALA A 53 -8.30 -17.52 -7.74
N LEU A 54 -7.23 -16.90 -8.27
CA LEU A 54 -6.77 -17.08 -9.64
C LEU A 54 -6.38 -18.53 -9.95
N LEU A 55 -5.85 -19.28 -8.98
CA LEU A 55 -5.59 -20.72 -9.16
C LEU A 55 -6.88 -21.56 -9.21
N ALA A 56 -8.00 -21.05 -8.67
CA ALA A 56 -9.27 -21.78 -8.58
C ALA A 56 -10.26 -21.45 -9.70
N VAL A 57 -10.09 -20.32 -10.39
CA VAL A 57 -10.95 -19.90 -11.51
C VAL A 57 -10.30 -20.23 -12.85
N SER A 58 -11.11 -20.37 -13.89
CA SER A 58 -10.61 -20.53 -15.26
C SER A 58 -10.38 -19.17 -15.92
N PRO A 59 -9.49 -19.08 -16.92
CA PRO A 59 -9.22 -17.81 -17.58
C PRO A 59 -10.47 -17.32 -18.32
N THR A 60 -11.28 -18.25 -18.83
CA THR A 60 -12.59 -17.95 -19.43
C THR A 60 -13.57 -17.28 -18.47
N PHE A 61 -13.53 -17.61 -17.17
CA PHE A 61 -14.35 -16.93 -16.17
C PHE A 61 -13.89 -15.47 -15.98
N ILE A 62 -12.58 -15.26 -15.88
CA ILE A 62 -11.98 -13.90 -15.75
C ILE A 62 -12.36 -13.04 -16.96
N VAL A 63 -12.23 -13.57 -18.18
CA VAL A 63 -12.60 -12.85 -19.42
C VAL A 63 -14.08 -12.47 -19.40
N ARG A 64 -14.97 -13.36 -18.96
CA ARG A 64 -16.41 -13.06 -18.88
C ARG A 64 -16.72 -11.96 -17.88
N VAL A 65 -16.11 -11.99 -16.69
CA VAL A 65 -16.30 -10.95 -15.67
C VAL A 65 -15.83 -9.60 -16.20
N ILE A 66 -14.63 -9.53 -16.79
CA ILE A 66 -14.10 -8.29 -17.37
C ILE A 66 -15.01 -7.81 -18.50
N ALA A 67 -15.51 -8.70 -19.36
CA ALA A 67 -16.43 -8.32 -20.42
C ALA A 67 -17.74 -7.74 -19.87
N VAL A 68 -18.35 -8.35 -18.85
CA VAL A 68 -19.60 -7.83 -18.25
C VAL A 68 -19.39 -6.47 -17.58
N LEU A 69 -18.27 -6.29 -16.87
CA LEU A 69 -17.96 -5.02 -16.20
C LEU A 69 -17.66 -3.91 -17.19
N THR A 70 -16.95 -4.21 -18.28
CA THR A 70 -16.56 -3.21 -19.29
C THR A 70 -17.66 -2.94 -20.32
N GLN A 71 -18.58 -3.89 -20.54
CA GLN A 71 -19.70 -3.73 -21.48
C GLN A 71 -20.60 -2.54 -21.14
N ASN A 72 -20.85 -2.31 -19.85
CA ASN A 72 -21.70 -1.20 -19.42
C ASN A 72 -21.03 0.16 -19.70
N GLU A 73 -19.75 0.30 -19.34
CA GLU A 73 -18.97 1.52 -19.57
C GLU A 73 -18.75 1.78 -21.07
N LEU A 74 -18.45 0.75 -21.89
CA LEU A 74 -18.29 0.93 -23.34
C LEU A 74 -19.60 1.24 -24.07
N ALA A 75 -20.74 0.84 -23.51
CA ALA A 75 -22.05 1.20 -24.05
C ALA A 75 -22.37 2.68 -23.80
N GLU A 76 -21.88 3.25 -22.70
CA GLU A 76 -22.04 4.66 -22.34
C GLU A 76 -20.98 5.55 -23.04
N ASP A 77 -19.70 5.20 -22.94
CA ASP A 77 -18.59 5.83 -23.66
C ASP A 77 -17.71 4.78 -24.37
N PRO A 78 -17.83 4.63 -25.69
CA PRO A 78 -16.98 3.73 -26.48
C PRO A 78 -15.47 4.03 -26.39
N ARG A 79 -15.09 5.23 -25.93
CA ARG A 79 -13.69 5.67 -25.81
C ARG A 79 -13.14 5.57 -24.39
N ASP A 80 -13.86 4.95 -23.45
CA ASP A 80 -13.36 4.76 -22.10
C ASP A 80 -12.03 3.99 -22.12
N LEU A 81 -10.96 4.64 -21.65
CA LEU A 81 -9.61 4.11 -21.73
C LEU A 81 -9.41 2.91 -20.80
N VAL A 82 -10.05 2.91 -19.63
CA VAL A 82 -9.90 1.86 -18.61
C VAL A 82 -10.56 0.58 -19.12
N ALA A 83 -11.78 0.70 -19.62
CA ALA A 83 -12.57 -0.42 -20.07
C ALA A 83 -12.01 -1.03 -21.37
N ASN A 84 -11.54 -0.19 -22.31
CA ASN A 84 -10.81 -0.67 -23.49
C ASN A 84 -9.49 -1.37 -23.12
N TYR A 85 -8.73 -0.83 -22.16
CA TYR A 85 -7.48 -1.45 -21.70
C TYR A 85 -7.73 -2.80 -21.01
N ALA A 86 -8.72 -2.88 -20.13
CA ALA A 86 -9.10 -4.12 -19.45
C ALA A 86 -9.55 -5.18 -20.47
N LEU A 87 -10.37 -4.80 -21.47
CA LEU A 87 -10.77 -5.71 -22.53
C LEU A 87 -9.58 -6.16 -23.40
N ALA A 88 -8.65 -5.25 -23.73
CA ALA A 88 -7.43 -5.60 -24.46
C ALA A 88 -6.54 -6.58 -23.67
N ALA A 89 -6.41 -6.38 -22.35
CA ALA A 89 -5.64 -7.26 -21.48
C ALA A 89 -6.16 -8.71 -21.50
N THR A 90 -7.48 -8.91 -21.62
CA THR A 90 -8.05 -10.26 -21.71
C THR A 90 -7.61 -11.03 -22.95
N LYS A 91 -7.31 -10.34 -24.07
CA LYS A 91 -6.84 -10.97 -25.32
C LYS A 91 -5.47 -11.61 -25.19
N HIS A 92 -4.67 -11.15 -24.23
CA HIS A 92 -3.33 -11.68 -23.93
C HIS A 92 -3.33 -12.70 -22.78
N LEU A 93 -4.49 -12.97 -22.18
CA LEU A 93 -4.65 -13.89 -21.07
C LEU A 93 -4.72 -15.33 -21.59
N SER A 94 -3.56 -15.95 -21.79
CA SER A 94 -3.45 -17.38 -22.07
C SER A 94 -3.48 -18.20 -20.77
N ILE A 95 -3.81 -19.49 -20.85
CA ILE A 95 -3.80 -20.41 -19.68
C ILE A 95 -2.42 -20.42 -18.99
N GLY A 96 -1.33 -20.38 -19.77
CA GLY A 96 0.03 -20.32 -19.22
C GLY A 96 0.33 -18.99 -18.51
N THR A 97 -0.14 -17.88 -19.07
CA THR A 97 0.03 -16.55 -18.48
C THR A 97 -0.75 -16.41 -17.18
N GLU A 98 -1.97 -16.92 -17.11
CA GLU A 98 -2.81 -16.89 -15.91
C GLU A 98 -2.17 -17.67 -14.76
N HIS A 99 -1.79 -18.93 -14.98
CA HIS A 99 -1.15 -19.73 -13.93
C HIS A 99 0.14 -19.07 -13.45
N PHE A 100 0.95 -18.54 -14.37
CA PHE A 100 2.15 -17.78 -14.01
C PHE A 100 1.82 -16.56 -13.14
N MET A 101 0.81 -15.76 -13.52
CA MET A 101 0.36 -14.60 -12.74
C MET A 101 -0.17 -15.02 -11.37
N ALA A 102 -0.92 -16.13 -11.30
CA ALA A 102 -1.47 -16.66 -10.06
C ALA A 102 -0.36 -17.09 -9.08
N TYR A 103 0.60 -17.91 -9.56
CA TYR A 103 1.76 -18.32 -8.75
C TYR A 103 2.65 -17.15 -8.37
N TYR A 104 2.88 -16.21 -9.29
CA TYR A 104 3.67 -15.01 -9.03
C TYR A 104 3.02 -14.18 -7.92
N LEU A 105 1.74 -13.85 -8.06
CA LEU A 105 1.00 -13.04 -7.08
C LEU A 105 0.91 -13.73 -5.72
N PHE A 106 0.61 -15.03 -5.71
CA PHE A 106 0.55 -15.83 -4.49
C PHE A 106 1.91 -15.86 -3.78
N SER A 107 2.99 -16.16 -4.51
CA SER A 107 4.35 -16.21 -3.95
C SER A 107 4.78 -14.85 -3.42
N HIS A 108 4.42 -13.78 -4.13
CA HIS A 108 4.73 -12.41 -3.72
C HIS A 108 4.05 -12.07 -2.39
N GLY A 109 2.76 -12.39 -2.27
CA GLY A 109 2.00 -12.22 -1.03
C GLY A 109 2.57 -13.04 0.12
N VAL A 110 2.94 -14.30 -0.11
CA VAL A 110 3.59 -15.16 0.92
C VAL A 110 4.90 -14.55 1.42
N ILE A 111 5.75 -14.05 0.52
CA ILE A 111 7.02 -13.40 0.90
C ILE A 111 6.75 -12.15 1.75
N LYS A 112 5.83 -11.28 1.33
CA LYS A 112 5.47 -10.09 2.12
C LYS A 112 4.89 -10.45 3.47
N LEU A 113 4.01 -11.45 3.54
CA LEU A 113 3.43 -11.92 4.80
C LEU A 113 4.53 -12.43 5.74
N ALA A 114 5.47 -13.22 5.22
CA ALA A 114 6.63 -13.68 5.98
C ALA A 114 7.46 -12.50 6.52
N LEU A 115 7.67 -11.45 5.72
CA LEU A 115 8.35 -10.23 6.18
C LEU A 115 7.58 -9.50 7.29
N VAL A 116 6.26 -9.36 7.14
CA VAL A 116 5.39 -8.72 8.15
C VAL A 116 5.43 -9.51 9.47
N LEU A 117 5.32 -10.84 9.41
CA LEU A 117 5.41 -11.71 10.58
C LEU A 117 6.80 -11.62 11.24
N ALA A 118 7.88 -11.65 10.44
CA ALA A 118 9.24 -11.49 10.96
C ALA A 118 9.46 -10.12 11.64
N LEU A 119 8.89 -9.04 11.09
CA LEU A 119 8.94 -7.71 11.69
C LEU A 119 8.15 -7.64 12.99
N LEU A 120 6.95 -8.22 13.04
CA LEU A 120 6.14 -8.30 14.26
C LEU A 120 6.87 -9.10 15.35
N GLN A 121 7.47 -10.23 14.99
CA GLN A 121 8.21 -11.07 15.93
C GLN A 121 9.43 -10.34 16.50
N ARG A 122 10.19 -9.60 15.67
CA ARG A 122 11.30 -8.75 16.13
C ARG A 122 10.83 -7.60 17.02
N ARG A 123 9.67 -6.99 16.76
CA ARG A 123 9.10 -5.94 17.61
C ARG A 123 8.66 -6.49 18.98
N LEU A 124 8.05 -7.68 19.00
CA LEU A 124 7.68 -8.36 20.26
C LEU A 124 8.91 -8.65 21.12
N TRP A 125 10.02 -9.11 20.51
CA TRP A 125 11.27 -9.35 21.22
C TRP A 125 11.91 -8.05 21.75
N ALA A 126 11.82 -6.95 21.01
CA ALA A 126 12.30 -5.64 21.49
C ALA A 126 11.48 -5.11 22.67
N TYR A 127 10.18 -5.42 22.71
CA TYR A 127 9.30 -5.04 23.82
C TYR A 127 9.59 -5.87 25.08
N THR A 128 9.80 -7.19 24.94
CA THR A 128 10.15 -8.06 26.08
C THR A 128 11.54 -7.80 26.64
N ALA A 129 12.50 -7.38 25.80
CA ALA A 129 13.84 -7.02 26.25
C ALA A 129 13.88 -5.72 27.08
N HIS A 130 12.87 -4.86 26.97
CA HIS A 130 12.78 -3.63 27.75
C HIS A 130 12.05 -3.80 29.09
N THR A 131 11.10 -4.75 29.17
CA THR A 131 10.42 -5.14 30.42
C THR A 131 11.12 -6.30 31.14
N GLY A 132 12.44 -6.42 30.99
CA GLY A 132 13.24 -7.33 31.79
C GLY A 132 13.04 -7.03 33.28
N ILE A 133 12.56 -8.04 34.01
CA ILE A 133 12.49 -8.13 35.47
C ILE A 133 13.88 -7.92 36.07
#